data_AF-A0A9D8M7B0-F1
#
_entry.id   AF-A0A9D8M7B0-F1
#
_cell.length_a   1.000
_cell.length_b   1.000
_cell.length_c   1.000
_cell.angle_alpha   90.00
_cell.angle_beta   90.00
_cell.angle_gamma   90.00
#
_symmetry.space_group_name_H-M   'P 1'
#
loop_
_entity.id
_entity.type
_entity.pdbx_description
1 polymer ?
#
loop_
_entity_poly.entity_id
_entity_poly.type
_entity_poly.pdbx_seq_one_letter_code
_entity_poly.pdbx_strand_id
1 'polypeptide(L)'
;MNKRAMVAVVASCGALLILTPSFGRTASAAGTGPPVPAVGHGDPSLPHSPQMLQMLARSGRGAANDPGTTPGIDIASYQHPNGAGIDWGQVASSGQKFVYIKATEGNYYQNPYFGGDNGGAAGASMFHGGYHFGIPNASDGASQADYALNAAGYTNDGHTLPPMLDMEWDPYSQNACYGLDASQMVAWIGAFSNQVQQRTGRPPVIYTAASWWNQCTGGSSAFNANPLDIASWGSGAPQTPGWSNWTFWQTTSAASVAGISGAVDADTFHGTPDQLGTFVQGPAAQQAAAQQAAAQQAAAQQASATPAPQASPTPASATPA
;
A
#
# COMPACT_ATOMS: atom_id res chain seq x y z
N MET A 1 -51.95 14.17 -61.11
CA MET A 1 -51.79 14.78 -62.44
C MET A 1 -50.77 15.89 -62.34
N ASN A 2 -49.73 15.87 -63.19
CA ASN A 2 -49.03 17.01 -63.84
C ASN A 2 -48.56 18.20 -62.97
N LYS A 3 -47.40 18.84 -63.14
CA LYS A 3 -46.36 18.87 -64.18
C LYS A 3 -45.20 19.73 -63.62
N ARG A 4 -44.01 19.48 -64.18
CA ARG A 4 -42.77 20.28 -64.24
C ARG A 4 -42.91 21.82 -64.17
N ALA A 5 -41.92 22.52 -63.61
CA ALA A 5 -40.90 23.26 -64.39
C ALA A 5 -39.97 24.14 -63.52
N MET A 6 -38.69 24.16 -63.93
CA MET A 6 -37.57 24.99 -63.46
C MET A 6 -37.77 26.48 -63.76
N VAL A 7 -37.17 27.38 -62.94
CA VAL A 7 -36.32 28.49 -63.42
C VAL A 7 -35.26 28.79 -62.36
N ALA A 8 -34.01 28.89 -62.81
CA ALA A 8 -32.83 29.28 -62.05
C ALA A 8 -32.73 30.81 -61.93
N VAL A 9 -32.27 31.31 -60.79
CA VAL A 9 -31.61 32.62 -60.68
C VAL A 9 -30.30 32.41 -59.90
N VAL A 10 -29.21 32.66 -60.62
CA VAL A 10 -27.84 32.73 -60.09
C VAL A 10 -27.71 34.08 -59.37
N ALA A 11 -27.30 34.05 -58.11
CA ALA A 11 -26.76 35.20 -57.41
C ALA A 11 -25.56 34.74 -56.57
N SER A 12 -24.38 34.92 -57.15
CA SER A 12 -23.09 34.78 -56.48
C SER A 12 -22.90 35.92 -55.49
N CYS A 13 -22.56 35.60 -54.24
CA CYS A 13 -21.84 36.51 -53.33
C CYS A 13 -21.04 35.66 -52.32
N GLY A 14 -19.81 36.08 -52.06
CA GLY A 14 -18.68 35.25 -51.66
C GLY A 14 -18.82 34.50 -50.35
N ALA A 15 -18.43 33.22 -50.38
CA ALA A 15 -18.08 32.48 -49.18
C ALA A 15 -16.71 32.96 -48.67
N LEU A 16 -16.71 33.56 -47.49
CA LEU A 16 -15.52 33.88 -46.72
C LEU A 16 -14.84 32.57 -46.30
N LEU A 17 -13.70 32.26 -46.92
CA LEU A 17 -12.87 31.11 -46.59
C LEU A 17 -12.17 31.38 -45.24
N ILE A 18 -12.77 30.96 -44.13
CA ILE A 18 -12.09 30.94 -42.83
C ILE A 18 -11.21 29.69 -42.83
N LEU A 19 -9.92 29.86 -43.15
CA LEU A 19 -8.90 28.86 -42.83
C LEU A 19 -8.85 28.70 -41.32
N THR A 20 -9.39 27.61 -40.80
CA THR A 20 -9.07 27.15 -39.45
C THR A 20 -7.70 26.47 -39.51
N PRO A 21 -6.68 26.96 -38.79
CA PRO A 21 -5.44 26.23 -38.68
C PRO A 21 -5.71 24.93 -37.92
N SER A 22 -5.49 23.82 -38.62
CA SER A 22 -5.41 22.49 -38.01
C SER A 22 -4.16 22.45 -37.14
N PHE A 23 -4.31 22.75 -35.85
CA PHE A 23 -3.23 22.52 -34.89
C PHE A 23 -3.11 21.02 -34.66
N GLY A 24 -2.17 20.41 -35.37
CA GLY A 24 -1.69 19.07 -35.05
C GLY A 24 -1.27 19.03 -33.59
N ARG A 25 -1.88 18.14 -32.81
CA ARG A 25 -1.37 17.75 -31.50
C ARG A 25 -0.06 17.01 -31.71
N THR A 26 1.05 17.74 -31.68
CA THR A 26 2.33 17.12 -31.32
C THR A 26 2.25 16.83 -29.83
N ALA A 27 2.20 15.55 -29.47
CA ALA A 27 2.48 15.11 -28.11
C ALA A 27 3.88 15.64 -27.76
N SER A 28 3.95 16.61 -26.86
CA SER A 28 5.22 17.04 -26.30
C SER A 28 5.72 15.88 -25.44
N ALA A 29 6.80 15.24 -25.88
CA ALA A 29 7.61 14.42 -25.01
C ALA A 29 7.94 15.24 -23.76
N ALA A 30 7.63 14.70 -22.57
CA ALA A 30 8.08 15.24 -21.31
C ALA A 30 9.62 15.15 -21.32
N GLY A 31 10.28 16.27 -21.59
CA GLY A 31 11.72 16.37 -21.54
C GLY A 31 12.22 16.14 -20.11
N THR A 32 13.09 15.16 -19.96
CA THR A 32 13.94 14.96 -18.79
C THR A 32 14.92 16.13 -18.68
N GLY A 33 14.64 17.09 -17.80
CA GLY A 33 15.58 18.10 -17.35
C GLY A 33 16.26 17.69 -16.03
N PRO A 34 17.50 18.17 -15.76
CA PRO A 34 18.24 17.88 -14.52
C PRO A 34 17.53 18.46 -13.27
N PRO A 35 17.84 17.93 -12.07
CA PRO A 35 16.99 18.06 -10.89
C PRO A 35 16.86 19.51 -10.40
N VAL A 36 15.69 19.83 -9.85
CA VAL A 36 15.48 21.06 -9.07
C VAL A 36 16.16 20.88 -7.72
N PRO A 37 17.18 21.68 -7.35
CA PRO A 37 17.75 21.61 -6.01
C PRO A 37 16.86 22.41 -5.06
N ALA A 38 16.29 21.76 -4.05
CA ALA A 38 15.57 22.44 -2.98
C ALA A 38 15.99 21.89 -1.61
N VAL A 39 16.65 22.77 -0.84
CA VAL A 39 16.82 22.74 0.62
C VAL A 39 17.41 21.46 1.25
N GLY A 40 18.71 21.19 1.10
CA GLY A 40 19.47 20.38 2.09
C GLY A 40 18.94 18.99 2.46
N HIS A 41 18.01 18.42 1.69
CA HIS A 41 17.49 17.08 1.89
C HIS A 41 18.52 16.08 1.35
N GLY A 42 18.89 15.10 2.17
CA GLY A 42 19.75 13.97 1.80
C GLY A 42 19.08 13.06 0.76
N ASP A 43 19.65 11.88 0.51
CA ASP A 43 19.19 10.98 -0.56
C ASP A 43 17.89 10.24 -0.17
N PRO A 44 16.71 10.61 -0.73
CA PRO A 44 15.44 9.98 -0.38
C PRO A 44 15.29 8.59 -1.03
N SER A 45 16.25 8.16 -1.85
CA SER A 45 16.19 6.83 -2.48
C SER A 45 16.42 5.69 -1.49
N LEU A 46 17.07 5.99 -0.36
CA LEU A 46 17.38 5.01 0.68
C LEU A 46 16.10 4.49 1.36
N PRO A 47 16.09 3.20 1.74
CA PRO A 47 14.98 2.66 2.51
C PRO A 47 14.99 3.19 3.95
N HIS A 48 16.19 3.39 4.53
CA HIS A 48 16.40 3.77 5.94
C HIS A 48 17.34 4.97 6.10
N SER A 49 17.25 5.62 7.26
CA SER A 49 18.21 6.62 7.70
C SER A 49 19.59 6.00 7.91
N PRO A 50 20.68 6.75 7.66
CA PRO A 50 22.04 6.28 7.96
C PRO A 50 22.22 5.91 9.44
N GLN A 51 21.51 6.59 10.34
CA GLN A 51 21.61 6.33 11.77
C GLN A 51 20.96 5.01 12.16
N MET A 52 19.84 4.62 11.55
CA MET A 52 19.25 3.30 11.76
C MET A 52 20.18 2.17 11.34
N LEU A 53 20.75 2.26 10.14
CA LEU A 53 21.74 1.30 9.65
C LEU A 53 22.89 1.15 10.65
N GLN A 54 23.40 2.26 11.19
CA GLN A 54 24.47 2.24 12.18
C GLN A 54 24.04 1.61 13.52
N MET A 55 22.83 1.92 13.98
CA MET A 55 22.31 1.46 15.26
C MET A 55 22.01 -0.04 15.24
N LEU A 56 21.43 -0.55 14.16
CA LEU A 56 20.98 -1.94 14.08
C LEU A 56 22.05 -2.89 13.54
N ALA A 57 23.01 -2.43 12.72
CA ALA A 57 24.12 -3.27 12.25
C ALA A 57 25.03 -3.76 13.40
N ARG A 58 25.03 -3.08 14.56
CA ARG A 58 25.82 -3.44 15.74
C ARG A 58 25.27 -4.65 16.51
N SER A 59 24.06 -5.08 16.22
CA SER A 59 23.35 -6.11 17.01
C SER A 59 23.60 -7.56 16.56
N GLY A 60 24.33 -7.78 15.46
CA GLY A 60 24.71 -9.11 14.95
C GLY A 60 23.57 -9.85 14.25
N ARG A 61 23.77 -10.30 12.99
CA ARG A 61 22.71 -10.88 12.14
C ARG A 61 22.17 -12.21 12.69
N GLY A 62 20.85 -12.28 12.85
CA GLY A 62 20.12 -13.55 13.00
C GLY A 62 18.79 -13.49 12.28
N ALA A 63 18.71 -14.04 11.08
CA ALA A 63 17.42 -14.33 10.44
C ALA A 63 16.82 -15.55 11.17
N ALA A 64 15.92 -15.31 12.12
CA ALA A 64 15.12 -16.39 12.66
C ALA A 64 14.02 -16.71 11.64
N ASN A 65 14.18 -17.81 10.90
CA ASN A 65 13.03 -18.47 10.27
C ASN A 65 12.21 -19.09 11.41
N ASP A 66 11.40 -18.28 12.07
CA ASP A 66 10.56 -18.75 13.17
C ASP A 66 9.37 -19.53 12.56
N PRO A 67 9.14 -20.80 12.93
CA PRO A 67 8.03 -21.58 12.40
C PRO A 67 6.70 -20.86 12.63
N GLY A 68 5.85 -20.80 11.60
CA GLY A 68 4.57 -20.11 11.68
C GLY A 68 4.61 -18.63 11.33
N THR A 69 5.71 -18.15 10.76
CA THR A 69 5.80 -16.81 10.16
C THR A 69 5.79 -16.88 8.63
N THR A 70 5.44 -15.77 8.00
CA THR A 70 5.34 -15.65 6.54
C THR A 70 6.37 -14.64 6.03
N PRO A 71 7.28 -15.01 5.12
CA PRO A 71 8.35 -14.12 4.68
C PRO A 71 7.86 -13.04 3.69
N GLY A 72 8.47 -11.87 3.79
CA GLY A 72 8.34 -10.76 2.85
C GLY A 72 9.61 -9.92 2.80
N ILE A 73 9.50 -8.80 2.11
CA ILE A 73 10.58 -7.83 1.94
C ILE A 73 10.03 -6.39 1.97
N ASP A 74 10.90 -5.43 2.20
CA ASP A 74 10.65 -4.03 1.90
C ASP A 74 11.72 -3.43 0.98
N ILE A 75 11.30 -2.52 0.11
CA ILE A 75 12.16 -1.93 -0.94
C ILE A 75 11.87 -0.44 -1.14
N ALA A 76 12.86 0.26 -1.70
CA ALA A 76 12.78 1.64 -2.14
C ALA A 76 13.42 1.81 -3.53
N SER A 77 13.54 3.06 -4.00
CA SER A 77 14.33 3.37 -5.20
C SER A 77 15.76 2.80 -5.15
N TYR A 78 16.31 2.60 -3.94
CA TYR A 78 17.63 2.00 -3.72
C TYR A 78 17.82 0.64 -4.41
N GLN A 79 16.76 -0.19 -4.49
CA GLN A 79 16.81 -1.50 -5.15
C GLN A 79 16.81 -1.43 -6.70
N HIS A 80 16.89 -0.23 -7.27
CA HIS A 80 17.02 0.02 -8.71
C HIS A 80 18.38 0.66 -9.07
N PRO A 81 19.53 0.02 -8.74
CA PRO A 81 20.83 0.59 -9.07
C PRO A 81 20.94 0.79 -10.58
N ASN A 82 21.24 2.02 -10.99
CA ASN A 82 21.29 2.43 -12.41
C ASN A 82 19.97 2.20 -13.18
N GLY A 83 18.82 2.17 -12.48
CA GLY A 83 17.51 1.91 -13.08
C GLY A 83 17.26 0.44 -13.42
N ALA A 84 17.98 -0.49 -12.79
CA ALA A 84 17.73 -1.92 -12.94
C ALA A 84 16.28 -2.27 -12.57
N GLY A 85 15.64 -3.14 -13.35
CA GLY A 85 14.31 -3.66 -13.02
C GLY A 85 14.38 -4.80 -12.00
N ILE A 86 13.24 -5.05 -11.33
CA ILE A 86 13.05 -6.19 -10.43
C ILE A 86 12.29 -7.29 -11.18
N ASP A 87 12.79 -8.53 -11.11
CA ASP A 87 12.08 -9.72 -11.60
C ASP A 87 11.15 -10.26 -10.51
N TRP A 88 9.92 -9.77 -10.49
CA TRP A 88 8.90 -10.15 -9.52
C TRP A 88 8.51 -11.63 -9.57
N GLY A 89 8.66 -12.30 -10.72
CA GLY A 89 8.44 -13.73 -10.82
C GLY A 89 9.48 -14.53 -10.04
N GLN A 90 10.75 -14.10 -10.09
CA GLN A 90 11.81 -14.67 -9.26
C GLN A 90 11.64 -14.35 -7.78
N VAL A 91 11.22 -13.12 -7.43
CA VAL A 91 10.96 -12.72 -6.03
C VAL A 91 9.87 -13.61 -5.42
N ALA A 92 8.73 -13.77 -6.09
CA ALA A 92 7.66 -14.64 -5.62
C ALA A 92 8.09 -16.11 -5.54
N SER A 93 8.85 -16.59 -6.54
CA SER A 93 9.37 -17.96 -6.57
C SER A 93 10.42 -18.23 -5.49
N SER A 94 11.08 -17.20 -4.95
CA SER A 94 12.00 -17.33 -3.82
C SER A 94 11.28 -17.50 -2.48
N GLY A 95 9.94 -17.52 -2.47
CA GLY A 95 9.12 -17.76 -1.29
C GLY A 95 8.50 -16.52 -0.68
N GLN A 96 8.86 -15.31 -1.13
CA GLN A 96 8.29 -14.06 -0.62
C GLN A 96 6.79 -14.00 -0.88
N LYS A 97 6.01 -13.63 0.14
CA LYS A 97 4.55 -13.54 0.05
C LYS A 97 4.03 -12.12 0.08
N PHE A 98 4.81 -11.20 0.59
CA PHE A 98 4.46 -9.79 0.59
C PHE A 98 5.63 -8.88 0.32
N VAL A 99 5.31 -7.64 -0.07
CA VAL A 99 6.28 -6.54 -0.17
C VAL A 99 5.69 -5.22 0.34
N TYR A 100 6.47 -4.47 1.11
CA TYR A 100 6.25 -3.03 1.30
C TYR A 100 7.18 -2.23 0.38
N ILE A 101 6.65 -1.21 -0.28
CA ILE A 101 7.39 -0.41 -1.27
C ILE A 101 7.34 1.05 -0.82
N LYS A 102 8.48 1.73 -0.76
CA LYS A 102 8.52 3.17 -0.44
C LYS A 102 7.65 3.88 -1.46
N ALA A 103 6.56 4.51 -1.02
CA ALA A 103 5.70 5.30 -1.89
C ALA A 103 6.12 6.76 -1.85
N THR A 104 6.37 7.28 -0.65
CA THR A 104 6.60 8.70 -0.41
C THR A 104 7.53 8.96 0.76
N GLU A 105 8.07 10.17 0.80
CA GLU A 105 8.78 10.71 1.96
C GLU A 105 8.44 12.19 2.13
N GLY A 106 8.12 12.58 3.36
CA GLY A 106 7.61 13.91 3.65
C GLY A 106 6.42 14.26 2.74
N ASN A 107 6.21 15.53 2.44
CA ASN A 107 5.20 15.97 1.47
C ASN A 107 5.81 16.43 0.14
N TYR A 108 7.00 15.92 -0.20
CA TYR A 108 7.80 16.43 -1.32
C TYR A 108 8.39 15.35 -2.24
N TYR A 109 8.57 14.12 -1.76
CA TYR A 109 9.14 13.04 -2.57
C TYR A 109 8.13 11.92 -2.82
N GLN A 110 8.01 11.52 -4.09
CA GLN A 110 7.34 10.28 -4.51
C GLN A 110 8.40 9.36 -5.14
N ASN A 111 8.39 8.09 -4.76
CA ASN A 111 9.29 7.11 -5.34
C ASN A 111 8.90 6.85 -6.80
N PRO A 112 9.80 7.13 -7.78
CA PRO A 112 9.50 6.96 -9.20
C PRO A 112 9.26 5.49 -9.61
N TYR A 113 9.73 4.52 -8.83
CA TYR A 113 9.55 3.09 -9.12
C TYR A 113 8.28 2.49 -8.51
N PHE A 114 7.64 3.19 -7.54
CA PHE A 114 6.51 2.65 -6.77
C PHE A 114 5.43 2.04 -7.67
N GLY A 115 4.96 2.76 -8.70
CA GLY A 115 3.89 2.27 -9.57
C GLY A 115 4.27 1.01 -10.36
N GLY A 116 5.53 0.93 -10.82
CA GLY A 116 6.04 -0.23 -11.55
C GLY A 116 6.21 -1.45 -10.64
N ASP A 117 6.78 -1.24 -9.46
CA ASP A 117 6.99 -2.27 -8.46
C ASP A 117 5.68 -2.80 -7.89
N ASN A 118 4.74 -1.91 -7.57
CA ASN A 118 3.43 -2.29 -7.08
C ASN A 118 2.68 -3.14 -8.12
N GLY A 119 2.68 -2.71 -9.39
CA GLY A 119 2.09 -3.50 -10.48
C GLY A 119 2.79 -4.84 -10.72
N GLY A 120 4.12 -4.88 -10.61
CA GLY A 120 4.92 -6.09 -10.76
C GLY A 120 4.66 -7.12 -9.66
N ALA A 121 4.65 -6.68 -8.40
CA ALA A 121 4.31 -7.52 -7.25
C ALA A 121 2.88 -8.08 -7.33
N ALA A 122 1.91 -7.23 -7.71
CA ALA A 122 0.53 -7.65 -7.95
C ALA A 122 0.45 -8.72 -9.06
N GLY A 123 1.15 -8.51 -10.18
CA GLY A 123 1.23 -9.47 -11.29
C GLY A 123 1.86 -10.81 -10.90
N ALA A 124 2.70 -10.84 -9.86
CA ALA A 124 3.28 -12.04 -9.28
C ALA A 124 2.44 -12.68 -8.15
N SER A 125 1.20 -12.20 -7.94
CA SER A 125 0.29 -12.65 -6.87
C SER A 125 0.84 -12.47 -5.45
N MET A 126 1.72 -11.49 -5.24
CA MET A 126 2.18 -11.13 -3.90
C MET A 126 1.22 -10.13 -3.25
N PHE A 127 1.09 -10.18 -1.93
CA PHE A 127 0.53 -9.05 -1.19
C PHE A 127 1.50 -7.87 -1.27
N HIS A 128 0.96 -6.66 -1.33
CA HIS A 128 1.76 -5.48 -1.66
C HIS A 128 1.21 -4.25 -0.97
N GLY A 129 2.06 -3.30 -0.60
CA GLY A 129 1.64 -2.07 0.07
C GLY A 129 2.65 -0.95 -0.05
N GLY A 130 2.18 0.28 0.10
CA GLY A 130 3.03 1.46 0.15
C GLY A 130 3.41 1.82 1.59
N TYR A 131 4.67 2.17 1.80
CA TYR A 131 5.10 2.84 3.03
C TYR A 131 5.47 4.30 2.78
N HIS A 132 5.33 5.09 3.84
CA HIS A 132 5.64 6.51 3.86
C HIS A 132 6.70 6.79 4.91
N PHE A 133 7.82 7.36 4.50
CA PHE A 133 8.87 7.81 5.41
C PHE A 133 8.47 9.17 6.00
N GLY A 134 8.16 9.18 7.29
CA GLY A 134 7.67 10.37 7.98
C GLY A 134 8.78 11.40 8.20
N ILE A 135 8.50 12.66 7.86
CA ILE A 135 9.40 13.79 8.15
C ILE A 135 8.65 14.82 9.02
N PRO A 136 8.54 14.62 10.35
CA PRO A 136 7.69 15.44 11.22
C PRO A 136 8.02 16.93 11.27
N ASN A 137 9.26 17.31 10.96
CA ASN A 137 9.71 18.70 10.90
C ASN A 137 9.48 19.38 9.53
N ALA A 138 8.98 18.66 8.52
CA ALA A 138 8.64 19.23 7.21
C ALA A 138 7.17 19.66 7.09
N SER A 139 6.24 18.88 7.66
CA SER A 139 4.80 19.16 7.63
C SER A 139 4.05 18.32 8.67
N ASP A 140 2.78 18.65 8.93
CA ASP A 140 1.95 17.91 9.89
C ASP A 140 1.60 16.49 9.40
N GLY A 141 1.27 15.60 10.35
CA GLY A 141 1.02 14.19 10.07
C GLY A 141 -0.19 13.93 9.19
N ALA A 142 -1.25 14.74 9.28
CA ALA A 142 -2.44 14.56 8.44
C ALA A 142 -2.13 14.92 6.98
N SER A 143 -1.38 16.01 6.75
CA SER A 143 -0.91 16.40 5.42
C SER A 143 -0.02 15.33 4.78
N GLN A 144 0.89 14.71 5.55
CA GLN A 144 1.72 13.62 5.04
C GLN A 144 0.94 12.33 4.79
N ALA A 145 -0.07 12.01 5.61
CA ALA A 145 -0.98 10.90 5.35
C ALA A 145 -1.75 11.10 4.04
N ASP A 146 -2.27 12.30 3.79
CA ASP A 146 -2.97 12.59 2.53
C ASP A 146 -2.06 12.48 1.32
N TYR A 147 -0.83 13.00 1.44
CA TYR A 147 0.18 12.88 0.39
C TYR A 147 0.51 11.42 0.07
N ALA A 148 0.78 10.62 1.11
CA ALA A 148 1.09 9.19 0.99
C ALA A 148 -0.03 8.41 0.31
N LEU A 149 -1.27 8.59 0.78
CA LEU A 149 -2.43 7.87 0.23
C LEU A 149 -2.73 8.24 -1.22
N ASN A 150 -2.56 9.52 -1.57
CA ASN A 150 -2.80 9.99 -2.94
C ASN A 150 -1.73 9.47 -3.90
N ALA A 151 -0.46 9.45 -3.49
CA ALA A 151 0.63 8.92 -4.29
C ALA A 151 0.55 7.39 -4.44
N ALA A 152 0.20 6.68 -3.37
CA ALA A 152 0.10 5.23 -3.38
C ALA A 152 -1.16 4.71 -4.10
N GLY A 153 -2.21 5.53 -4.22
CA GLY A 153 -3.48 5.11 -4.80
C GLY A 153 -4.16 3.97 -4.04
N TYR A 154 -4.01 3.96 -2.70
CA TYR A 154 -4.43 2.83 -1.86
C TYR A 154 -5.91 2.46 -2.07
N THR A 155 -6.16 1.17 -2.21
CA THR A 155 -7.49 0.57 -2.24
C THR A 155 -7.56 -0.61 -1.28
N ASN A 156 -8.64 -0.73 -0.51
CA ASN A 156 -8.90 -1.94 0.28
C ASN A 156 -9.57 -3.00 -0.60
N ASP A 157 -8.77 -3.68 -1.43
CA ASP A 157 -9.21 -4.66 -2.41
C ASP A 157 -9.01 -6.13 -1.97
N GLY A 158 -8.53 -6.33 -0.74
CA GLY A 158 -8.18 -7.66 -0.21
C GLY A 158 -6.83 -8.20 -0.66
N HIS A 159 -6.06 -7.43 -1.44
CA HIS A 159 -4.70 -7.75 -1.90
C HIS A 159 -3.66 -6.68 -1.53
N THR A 160 -4.11 -5.47 -1.20
CA THR A 160 -3.26 -4.35 -0.78
C THR A 160 -3.14 -4.32 0.74
N LEU A 161 -1.90 -4.41 1.24
CA LEU A 161 -1.57 -4.24 2.66
C LEU A 161 -1.96 -2.82 3.14
N PRO A 162 -2.30 -2.65 4.43
CA PRO A 162 -2.54 -1.31 4.98
C PRO A 162 -1.36 -0.38 4.69
N PRO A 163 -1.59 0.93 4.51
CA PRO A 163 -0.50 1.89 4.41
C PRO A 163 0.42 1.77 5.63
N MET A 164 1.73 1.86 5.43
CA MET A 164 2.69 1.85 6.51
C MET A 164 3.28 3.24 6.73
N LEU A 165 3.37 3.66 7.99
CA LEU A 165 4.13 4.82 8.42
C LEU A 165 5.49 4.34 8.94
N ASP A 166 6.56 4.78 8.29
CA ASP A 166 7.93 4.58 8.74
C ASP A 166 8.36 5.78 9.60
N MET A 167 8.59 5.51 10.89
CA MET A 167 9.09 6.45 11.87
C MET A 167 10.41 5.99 12.45
N GLU A 168 11.46 6.70 12.08
CA GLU A 168 12.82 6.41 12.53
C GLU A 168 13.68 7.69 12.59
N TRP A 169 15.00 7.53 12.75
CA TRP A 169 15.90 8.67 12.99
C TRP A 169 15.87 9.67 11.84
N ASP A 170 15.85 10.96 12.17
CA ASP A 170 15.95 12.04 11.19
C ASP A 170 17.21 11.86 10.31
N PRO A 171 17.06 11.61 8.99
CA PRO A 171 18.21 11.42 8.10
C PRO A 171 18.89 12.75 7.73
N TYR A 172 18.30 13.89 8.09
CA TYR A 172 18.70 15.23 7.62
C TYR A 172 19.26 16.12 8.72
N SER A 173 19.25 15.66 9.97
CA SER A 173 19.82 16.40 11.08
C SER A 173 20.47 15.50 12.12
N GLN A 174 21.22 16.11 13.04
CA GLN A 174 21.80 15.39 14.18
C GLN A 174 20.75 15.14 15.29
N ASN A 175 19.52 15.64 15.14
CA ASN A 175 18.45 15.43 16.09
C ASN A 175 17.62 14.21 15.66
N ALA A 176 17.85 13.08 16.31
CA ALA A 176 17.14 11.82 16.08
C ALA A 176 15.60 11.96 16.01
N CYS A 177 15.03 12.91 16.75
CA CYS A 177 13.60 13.10 16.92
C CYS A 177 13.06 14.33 16.17
N TYR A 178 13.73 14.76 15.10
CA TYR A 178 13.28 15.86 14.23
C TYR A 178 13.13 17.21 14.95
N GLY A 179 13.75 17.39 16.11
CA GLY A 179 13.57 18.59 16.94
C GLY A 179 12.29 18.62 17.77
N LEU A 180 11.53 17.53 17.79
CA LEU A 180 10.30 17.40 18.58
C LEU A 180 10.57 16.77 19.94
N ASP A 181 9.79 17.18 20.94
CA ASP A 181 9.66 16.42 22.18
C ASP A 181 8.72 15.20 22.01
N ALA A 182 8.70 14.33 23.01
CA ALA A 182 7.90 13.10 22.97
C ALA A 182 6.40 13.35 22.78
N SER A 183 5.86 14.39 23.40
CA SER A 183 4.42 14.70 23.30
C SER A 183 4.05 15.21 21.92
N GLN A 184 4.93 16.03 21.31
CA GLN A 184 4.78 16.53 19.96
C GLN A 184 4.90 15.40 18.93
N MET A 185 5.86 14.49 19.11
CA MET A 185 6.02 13.32 18.24
C MET A 185 4.79 12.41 18.29
N VAL A 186 4.28 12.10 19.50
CA VAL A 186 3.06 11.31 19.66
C VAL A 186 1.85 12.02 19.02
N ALA A 187 1.72 13.33 19.18
CA ALA A 187 0.64 14.09 18.53
C ALA A 187 0.73 14.01 17.00
N TRP A 188 1.95 14.10 16.43
CA TRP A 188 2.19 14.01 15.00
C TRP A 188 1.83 12.63 14.44
N ILE A 189 2.32 11.55 15.06
CA ILE A 189 2.01 10.17 14.68
C ILE A 189 0.50 9.91 14.80
N GLY A 190 -0.14 10.44 15.84
CA GLY A 190 -1.59 10.36 16.01
C GLY A 190 -2.36 11.05 14.90
N ALA A 191 -1.93 12.23 14.46
CA ALA A 191 -2.56 12.93 13.34
C ALA A 191 -2.47 12.11 12.04
N PHE A 192 -1.29 11.55 11.73
CA PHE A 192 -1.10 10.67 10.57
C PHE A 192 -2.00 9.43 10.66
N SER A 193 -1.93 8.71 11.78
CA SER A 193 -2.69 7.47 12.01
C SER A 193 -4.20 7.68 11.89
N ASN A 194 -4.70 8.75 12.51
CA ASN A 194 -6.12 9.12 12.44
C ASN A 194 -6.56 9.46 11.02
N GLN A 195 -5.73 10.15 10.24
CA GLN A 195 -6.06 10.51 8.87
C GLN A 195 -6.10 9.28 7.96
N VAL A 196 -5.14 8.36 8.10
CA VAL A 196 -5.16 7.08 7.39
C VAL A 196 -6.38 6.25 7.75
N GLN A 197 -6.70 6.13 9.05
CA GLN A 197 -7.90 5.41 9.52
C GLN A 197 -9.19 6.00 8.96
N GLN A 198 -9.30 7.34 8.91
CA GLN A 198 -10.47 8.03 8.36
C GLN A 198 -10.64 7.77 6.85
N ARG A 199 -9.54 7.79 6.10
CA ARG A 199 -9.60 7.66 4.63
C ARG A 199 -9.70 6.22 4.14
N THR A 200 -9.14 5.27 4.89
CA THR A 200 -9.00 3.89 4.43
C THR A 200 -9.87 2.90 5.20
N GLY A 201 -10.42 3.32 6.35
CA GLY A 201 -11.09 2.43 7.29
C GLY A 201 -10.14 1.53 8.07
N ARG A 202 -8.81 1.71 7.94
CA ARG A 202 -7.80 0.89 8.62
C ARG A 202 -6.71 1.76 9.26
N PRO A 203 -6.17 1.38 10.43
CA PRO A 203 -5.02 2.07 10.97
C PRO A 203 -3.80 1.73 10.12
N PRO A 204 -2.83 2.64 9.96
CA PRO A 204 -1.59 2.30 9.30
C PRO A 204 -0.80 1.30 10.15
N VAL A 205 0.02 0.48 9.49
CA VAL A 205 1.13 -0.20 10.16
C VAL A 205 2.13 0.87 10.58
N ILE A 206 2.68 0.77 11.79
CA ILE A 206 3.76 1.65 12.24
C ILE A 206 5.05 0.86 12.22
N TYR A 207 5.97 1.26 11.36
CA TYR A 207 7.35 0.79 11.33
C TYR A 207 8.22 1.67 12.22
N THR A 208 9.08 1.04 13.04
CA THR A 208 10.04 1.75 13.89
C THR A 208 11.14 0.79 14.38
N ALA A 209 12.19 1.35 14.99
CA ALA A 209 13.07 0.61 15.90
C ALA A 209 12.70 0.88 17.37
N ALA A 210 12.90 -0.10 18.25
CA ALA A 210 12.54 0.03 19.67
C ALA A 210 13.28 1.18 20.38
N SER A 211 14.55 1.39 20.04
CA SER A 211 15.37 2.47 20.61
C SER A 211 14.88 3.85 20.17
N TRP A 212 14.57 4.04 18.89
CA TRP A 212 13.98 5.28 18.39
C TRP A 212 12.63 5.56 19.05
N TRP A 213 11.76 4.54 19.12
CA TRP A 213 10.44 4.68 19.73
C TRP A 213 10.50 5.12 21.19
N ASN A 214 11.34 4.44 21.99
CA ASN A 214 11.55 4.81 23.39
C ASN A 214 12.10 6.23 23.54
N GLN A 215 13.08 6.60 22.71
CA GLN A 215 13.72 7.92 22.76
C GLN A 215 12.77 9.04 22.35
N CYS A 216 12.09 8.89 21.21
CA CYS A 216 11.37 9.98 20.56
C CYS A 216 9.88 10.03 20.91
N THR A 217 9.33 9.00 21.54
CA THR A 217 7.91 8.99 22.00
C THR A 217 7.77 8.78 23.50
N GLY A 218 8.87 8.51 24.22
CA GLY A 218 8.84 8.11 25.63
C GLY A 218 8.28 6.69 25.84
N GLY A 219 8.32 5.83 24.82
CA GLY A 219 7.76 4.47 24.89
C GLY A 219 6.23 4.47 24.91
N SER A 220 5.60 5.40 24.18
CA SER A 220 4.14 5.60 24.20
C SER A 220 3.39 4.34 23.81
N SER A 221 2.33 4.02 24.56
CA SER A 221 1.38 2.94 24.27
C SER A 221 0.10 3.41 23.55
N ALA A 222 0.06 4.69 23.15
CA ALA A 222 -1.12 5.29 22.51
C ALA A 222 -1.54 4.58 21.20
N PHE A 223 -0.61 3.86 20.57
CA PHE A 223 -0.82 3.20 19.27
C PHE A 223 -0.83 1.68 19.35
N ASN A 224 -1.08 1.07 20.52
CA ASN A 224 -1.14 -0.40 20.67
C ASN A 224 -2.20 -1.07 19.76
N ALA A 225 -3.16 -0.32 19.23
CA ALA A 225 -4.15 -0.80 18.25
C ALA A 225 -3.66 -0.75 16.78
N ASN A 226 -2.62 0.03 16.48
CA ASN A 226 -1.94 -0.01 15.19
C ASN A 226 -1.10 -1.30 15.10
N PRO A 227 -1.07 -1.99 13.95
CA PRO A 227 -0.10 -3.06 13.73
C PRO A 227 1.32 -2.50 13.82
N LEU A 228 2.21 -3.25 14.45
CA LEU A 228 3.62 -2.88 14.59
C LEU A 228 4.46 -3.65 13.57
N ASP A 229 5.26 -2.93 12.81
CA ASP A 229 6.45 -3.47 12.15
C ASP A 229 7.69 -3.03 12.94
N ILE A 230 8.46 -3.97 13.46
CA ILE A 230 9.60 -3.68 14.33
C ILE A 230 10.89 -4.05 13.64
N ALA A 231 11.78 -3.08 13.48
CA ALA A 231 13.13 -3.36 13.01
C ALA A 231 14.03 -3.84 14.15
N SER A 232 14.54 -5.07 14.02
CA SER A 232 15.50 -5.64 14.95
C SER A 232 16.37 -6.68 14.26
N TRP A 233 17.64 -6.35 14.00
CA TRP A 233 18.54 -7.23 13.25
C TRP A 233 19.46 -8.08 14.13
N GLY A 234 19.18 -8.12 15.44
CA GLY A 234 19.96 -8.82 16.45
C GLY A 234 19.49 -10.25 16.70
N SER A 235 20.21 -10.98 17.57
CA SER A 235 19.76 -12.28 18.07
C SER A 235 18.71 -12.14 19.17
N GLY A 236 17.51 -12.69 18.95
CA GLY A 236 16.45 -12.78 19.96
C GLY A 236 15.13 -12.17 19.49
N ALA A 237 14.08 -12.34 20.30
CA ALA A 237 12.78 -11.74 20.01
C ALA A 237 12.87 -10.20 20.07
N PRO A 238 12.24 -9.47 19.13
CA PRO A 238 12.29 -8.01 19.12
C PRO A 238 11.57 -7.43 20.34
N GLN A 239 12.04 -6.27 20.80
CA GLN A 239 11.34 -5.49 21.83
C GLN A 239 10.21 -4.68 21.17
N THR A 240 9.02 -4.67 21.77
CA THR A 240 7.83 -4.01 21.20
C THR A 240 7.31 -2.89 22.13
N PRO A 241 8.05 -1.78 22.30
CA PRO A 241 7.72 -0.76 23.30
C PRO A 241 6.39 -0.07 22.96
N GLY A 242 5.40 -0.19 23.84
CA GLY A 242 4.06 0.37 23.60
C GLY A 242 3.09 -0.58 22.91
N TRP A 243 3.54 -1.78 22.52
CA TRP A 243 2.72 -2.84 21.93
C TRP A 243 2.76 -4.13 22.74
N SER A 244 1.67 -4.87 22.66
CA SER A 244 1.58 -6.22 23.24
C SER A 244 2.41 -7.24 22.46
N ASN A 245 2.52 -7.07 21.13
CA ASN A 245 3.33 -7.90 20.25
C ASN A 245 3.58 -7.19 18.91
N TRP A 246 4.48 -7.73 18.09
CA TRP A 246 4.72 -7.29 16.72
C TRP A 246 3.77 -7.98 15.73
N THR A 247 3.50 -7.31 14.61
CA THR A 247 2.75 -7.86 13.46
C THR A 247 3.71 -8.23 12.34
N PHE A 248 4.66 -7.35 12.05
CA PHE A 248 5.79 -7.58 11.16
C PHE A 248 7.10 -7.39 11.91
N TRP A 249 8.15 -8.05 11.44
CA TRP A 249 9.48 -7.93 11.98
C TRP A 249 10.49 -7.88 10.83
N GLN A 250 11.11 -6.72 10.63
CA GLN A 250 12.28 -6.57 9.78
C GLN A 250 13.53 -7.15 10.47
N THR A 251 14.03 -8.24 9.91
CA THR A 251 15.07 -9.10 10.52
C THR A 251 16.48 -8.76 10.03
N THR A 252 16.62 -8.16 8.86
CA THR A 252 17.92 -7.74 8.32
C THR A 252 17.76 -6.78 7.16
N SER A 253 18.75 -5.92 6.95
CA SER A 253 18.87 -5.03 5.78
C SER A 253 19.81 -5.53 4.68
N ALA A 254 20.13 -6.82 4.70
CA ALA A 254 21.17 -7.37 3.85
C ALA A 254 20.89 -8.79 3.38
N ALA A 255 19.61 -9.12 3.21
CA ALA A 255 19.24 -10.34 2.53
C ALA A 255 19.62 -10.25 1.05
N SER A 256 19.81 -11.44 0.45
CA SER A 256 19.91 -11.61 -0.99
C SER A 256 18.63 -12.29 -1.45
N VAL A 257 17.90 -11.65 -2.38
CA VAL A 257 16.59 -12.12 -2.85
C VAL A 257 16.67 -12.27 -4.37
N ALA A 258 16.27 -13.45 -4.87
CA ALA A 258 16.27 -13.70 -6.30
C ALA A 258 15.37 -12.69 -7.02
N GLY A 259 15.85 -12.15 -8.14
CA GLY A 259 15.15 -11.12 -8.91
C GLY A 259 15.44 -9.67 -8.49
N ILE A 260 16.16 -9.44 -7.39
CA ILE A 260 16.57 -8.10 -6.95
C ILE A 260 18.09 -8.02 -6.91
N SER A 261 18.66 -6.94 -7.46
CA SER A 261 20.10 -6.69 -7.40
C SER A 261 20.45 -5.96 -6.10
N GLY A 262 21.43 -6.48 -5.37
CA GLY A 262 21.95 -5.85 -4.15
C GLY A 262 21.28 -6.35 -2.87
N ALA A 263 21.48 -5.58 -1.80
CA ALA A 263 20.94 -5.87 -0.48
C ALA A 263 19.45 -5.50 -0.39
N VAL A 264 18.68 -6.39 0.23
CA VAL A 264 17.24 -6.23 0.43
C VAL A 264 16.92 -6.36 1.92
N ASP A 265 15.99 -5.53 2.38
CA ASP A 265 15.41 -5.67 3.71
C ASP A 265 14.48 -6.89 3.72
N ALA A 266 14.67 -7.77 4.71
CA ALA A 266 13.89 -8.99 4.83
C ALA A 266 13.00 -8.95 6.07
N ASP A 267 11.73 -9.23 5.83
CA ASP A 267 10.67 -9.14 6.82
C ASP A 267 10.00 -10.48 7.04
N THR A 268 9.33 -10.58 8.18
CA THR A 268 8.41 -11.67 8.43
C THR A 268 7.13 -11.17 9.07
N PHE A 269 6.01 -11.69 8.60
CA PHE A 269 4.69 -11.48 9.20
C PHE A 269 4.44 -12.54 10.28
N HIS A 270 3.86 -12.12 11.40
CA HIS A 270 3.49 -13.01 12.51
C HIS A 270 2.24 -13.84 12.19
N GLY A 271 2.40 -14.87 11.36
CA GLY A 271 1.36 -15.82 11.04
C GLY A 271 1.62 -16.55 9.73
N THR A 272 0.71 -17.47 9.40
CA THR A 272 0.72 -18.23 8.15
C THR A 272 0.28 -17.36 6.96
N PRO A 273 0.51 -17.80 5.71
CA PRO A 273 0.06 -17.06 4.53
C PRO A 273 -1.46 -16.79 4.50
N ASP A 274 -2.26 -17.71 5.03
CA ASP A 274 -3.71 -17.53 5.14
C ASP A 274 -4.08 -16.45 6.17
N GLN A 275 -3.33 -16.39 7.28
CA GLN A 275 -3.49 -15.34 8.28
C GLN A 275 -3.04 -13.98 7.73
N LEU A 276 -2.00 -13.94 6.89
CA LEU A 276 -1.61 -12.74 6.16
C LEU A 276 -2.73 -12.28 5.21
N GLY A 277 -3.32 -13.18 4.43
CA GLY A 277 -4.48 -12.85 3.58
C GLY A 277 -5.67 -12.33 4.39
N THR A 278 -5.93 -12.94 5.55
CA THR A 278 -6.96 -12.49 6.50
C THR A 278 -6.66 -11.09 7.05
N PHE A 279 -5.38 -10.80 7.35
CA PHE A 279 -4.91 -9.48 7.74
C PHE A 279 -5.08 -8.47 6.62
N VAL A 280 -4.73 -8.80 5.38
CA VAL A 280 -4.84 -7.90 4.22
C VAL A 280 -6.29 -7.53 3.92
N GLN A 281 -7.24 -8.46 4.05
CA GLN A 281 -8.67 -8.17 3.87
C GLN A 281 -9.22 -7.20 4.93
N GLY A 282 -8.71 -7.28 6.16
CA GLY A 282 -9.13 -6.44 7.27
C GLY A 282 -10.55 -6.73 7.79
N PRO A 283 -10.96 -6.08 8.90
CA PRO A 283 -12.18 -6.44 9.62
C PRO A 283 -13.48 -6.21 8.83
N ALA A 284 -13.53 -5.18 7.98
CA ALA A 284 -14.72 -4.85 7.22
C ALA A 284 -15.04 -5.90 6.14
N ALA A 285 -14.02 -6.41 5.44
CA ALA A 285 -14.20 -7.48 4.46
C ALA A 285 -14.56 -8.81 5.14
N GLN A 286 -13.97 -9.10 6.31
CA GLN A 286 -14.34 -10.27 7.13
C GLN A 286 -15.81 -10.20 7.57
N GLN A 287 -16.27 -9.03 8.03
CA GLN A 287 -17.68 -8.82 8.40
C GLN A 287 -18.61 -8.96 7.19
N ALA A 288 -18.24 -8.41 6.03
CA ALA A 288 -19.02 -8.56 4.80
C ALA A 288 -19.10 -10.02 4.34
N ALA A 289 -17.99 -10.76 4.37
CA ALA A 289 -17.94 -12.18 4.03
C ALA A 289 -18.79 -13.02 5.01
N ALA A 290 -18.72 -12.73 6.31
CA ALA A 290 -19.54 -13.40 7.31
C ALA A 290 -21.04 -13.15 7.10
N GLN A 291 -21.43 -11.91 6.76
CA GLN A 291 -22.81 -11.56 6.43
C GLN A 291 -23.29 -12.29 5.17
N GLN A 292 -22.47 -12.38 4.13
CA GLN A 292 -22.80 -13.12 2.90
C GLN A 292 -22.93 -14.62 3.16
N ALA A 293 -22.02 -15.22 3.93
CA ALA A 293 -22.10 -16.63 4.29
C ALA A 293 -23.37 -16.94 5.10
N ALA A 294 -23.72 -16.08 6.07
CA ALA A 294 -24.95 -16.19 6.84
C ALA A 294 -26.20 -16.09 5.93
N ALA A 295 -26.21 -15.16 4.98
CA ALA A 295 -27.30 -15.00 4.01
C ALA A 295 -27.45 -16.24 3.11
N GLN A 296 -26.34 -16.83 2.65
CA GLN A 296 -26.35 -18.05 1.85
C GLN A 296 -26.90 -19.25 2.64
N GLN A 297 -26.50 -19.39 3.90
CA GLN A 297 -27.02 -20.45 4.78
C GLN A 297 -28.52 -20.28 5.03
N ALA A 298 -28.99 -19.05 5.28
CA ALA A 298 -30.42 -18.76 5.46
C ALA A 298 -31.22 -19.09 4.19
N ALA A 299 -30.69 -18.75 3.01
CA ALA A 299 -31.33 -19.08 1.73
C ALA A 299 -31.40 -20.60 1.50
N ALA A 300 -30.35 -21.35 1.82
CA ALA A 300 -30.35 -22.81 1.71
C ALA A 300 -31.34 -23.48 2.66
N GLN A 301 -31.50 -22.94 3.87
CA GLN A 301 -32.51 -23.41 4.84
C GLN A 301 -33.95 -23.13 4.38
N GLN A 302 -34.21 -21.98 3.76
CA GLN A 302 -35.53 -21.68 3.18
C GLN A 302 -35.85 -22.56 1.96
N ALA A 303 -34.86 -22.83 1.11
CA ALA A 303 -35.04 -23.69 -0.05
C ALA A 303 -35.36 -25.15 0.35
N SER A 304 -34.76 -25.64 1.44
CA SER A 304 -35.03 -26.98 1.97
C SER A 304 -36.33 -27.09 2.77
N ALA A 305 -36.86 -25.97 3.27
CA ALA A 305 -38.13 -25.91 3.99
C ALA A 305 -39.37 -25.74 3.08
N THR A 306 -39.17 -25.52 1.77
CA THR A 306 -40.27 -25.38 0.82
C THR A 306 -40.85 -26.76 0.49
N PRO A 307 -42.13 -27.06 0.82
CA PRO A 307 -42.73 -28.36 0.53
C PRO A 307 -42.79 -28.59 -0.98
N ALA A 308 -42.52 -29.82 -1.41
CA ALA A 308 -42.71 -30.21 -2.81
C ALA A 308 -44.13 -29.83 -3.26
N PRO A 309 -44.30 -29.30 -4.49
CA PRO A 309 -45.62 -28.94 -4.99
C PRO A 309 -46.55 -30.14 -4.85
N GLN A 310 -47.66 -29.97 -4.12
CA GLN A 310 -48.65 -31.02 -3.97
C GLN A 310 -49.08 -31.45 -5.38
N ALA A 311 -48.89 -32.74 -5.68
CA ALA A 311 -49.33 -33.31 -6.94
C ALA A 311 -50.81 -32.99 -7.12
N SER A 312 -51.14 -32.31 -8.23
CA SER A 312 -52.51 -31.94 -8.52
C SER A 312 -53.39 -33.21 -8.50
N PRO A 313 -54.55 -33.18 -7.83
CA PRO A 313 -55.41 -34.35 -7.76
C PRO A 313 -55.80 -34.76 -9.18
N THR A 314 -55.54 -36.01 -9.53
CA THR A 314 -55.94 -36.62 -10.80
C THR A 314 -57.46 -36.49 -10.94
N PRO A 315 -58.00 -35.98 -12.06
CA PRO A 315 -59.45 -35.87 -12.23
C PRO A 315 -60.09 -37.26 -12.15
N ALA A 316 -61.04 -37.43 -11.24
CA ALA A 316 -61.79 -38.68 -11.11
C ALA A 316 -62.61 -38.92 -12.37
N SER A 317 -62.39 -40.07 -13.02
CA SER A 317 -63.14 -40.54 -14.17
C SER A 317 -64.61 -40.71 -13.79
N ALA A 318 -65.50 -39.94 -14.41
CA ALA A 318 -66.94 -40.11 -14.26
C ALA A 318 -67.40 -41.37 -15.00
N THR A 319 -68.00 -42.31 -14.26
CA THR A 319 -68.66 -43.49 -14.82
C THR A 319 -70.05 -43.10 -15.36
N PRO A 320 -70.44 -43.45 -16.59
CA PRO A 320 -71.80 -43.18 -17.08
C PRO A 320 -72.80 -44.19 -16.50
N ALA A 321 -74.04 -43.73 -16.33
CA ALA A 321 -75.20 -44.49 -15.90
C ALA A 321 -75.76 -45.40 -17.01
#